data_AF-A0A9P6PKG7-F1
#
_entry.id   AF-A0A9P6PKG7-F1
#
_cell.length_a   1.000
_cell.length_b   1.000
_cell.length_c   1.000
_cell.angle_alpha   90.00
_cell.angle_beta   90.00
_cell.angle_gamma   90.00
#
_symmetry.space_group_name_H-M   'P 1'
#
loop_
_entity.id
_entity.type
_entity.pdbx_description
1 polymer ?
#
loop_
_entity_poly.entity_id
_entity_poly.type
_entity_poly.pdbx_seq_one_letter_code
_entity_poly.pdbx_strand_id
1 'polypeptide(L)'
;MSSGSLSDDNYALSDYEDYEDYDSLDEGSDMDYGQTEDLGFSDMISETRRKTYEVDFTVLPNKEILAAQSNASNHVAGILGVSVEQAATLLRNFKWNKERLIERYMDDPQEILDHAGVVLGDARTALTQRPQAFCCMICFDDSTTGTVLGLRCGHVFCHLCYQYYLTQKIIEEGECRRILCPESGCTAIVDEPIIVAAVAPDTLT
;
A
#
# COMPACT_ATOMS: atom_id res chain seq x y z
N MET A 1 60.76 -26.67 28.19
CA MET A 1 59.51 -27.34 27.75
C MET A 1 59.09 -26.59 26.50
N SER A 2 59.44 -27.02 25.27
CA SER A 2 58.70 -28.01 24.45
C SER A 2 57.17 -27.76 24.53
N SER A 3 56.40 -27.50 23.47
CA SER A 3 56.57 -27.74 22.01
C SER A 3 55.50 -26.96 21.22
N GLY A 4 55.83 -26.60 19.96
CA GLY A 4 54.98 -26.62 18.73
C GLY A 4 53.70 -25.77 18.65
N SER A 5 53.15 -25.43 17.48
CA SER A 5 53.57 -25.43 16.07
C SER A 5 52.56 -24.54 15.32
N LEU A 6 52.97 -23.92 14.22
CA LEU A 6 52.09 -23.24 13.24
C LEU A 6 51.20 -24.27 12.50
N SER A 7 49.98 -23.85 12.17
CA SER A 7 49.07 -24.46 11.17
C SER A 7 48.04 -23.38 10.78
N ASP A 8 48.14 -22.69 9.65
CA ASP A 8 47.88 -23.07 8.24
C ASP A 8 46.42 -23.45 7.91
N ASP A 9 45.92 -22.71 6.92
CA ASP A 9 45.07 -23.14 5.80
C ASP A 9 43.52 -23.03 5.83
N ASN A 10 43.08 -22.21 4.87
CA ASN A 10 42.07 -22.50 3.83
C ASN A 10 40.64 -21.96 4.02
N TYR A 11 40.45 -20.70 3.59
CA TYR A 11 39.14 -20.17 3.21
C TYR A 11 38.81 -20.66 1.79
N ALA A 12 38.08 -21.78 1.71
CA ALA A 12 37.60 -22.34 0.46
C ALA A 12 36.30 -21.64 -0.01
N LEU A 13 36.41 -21.06 -1.20
CA LEU A 13 35.38 -20.49 -2.05
C LEU A 13 34.44 -21.61 -2.53
N SER A 14 33.14 -21.57 -2.19
CA SER A 14 32.17 -22.56 -2.66
C SER A 14 31.60 -22.15 -4.02
N ASP A 15 31.79 -23.09 -4.94
CA ASP A 15 31.60 -23.07 -6.38
C ASP A 15 30.14 -22.85 -6.83
N TYR A 16 30.05 -22.31 -8.05
CA TYR A 16 28.86 -22.25 -8.88
C TYR A 16 28.51 -23.68 -9.32
N GLU A 17 27.31 -24.19 -9.01
CA GLU A 17 26.84 -25.46 -9.57
C GLU A 17 25.88 -25.23 -10.76
N ASP A 18 26.37 -25.75 -11.87
CA ASP A 18 25.83 -25.93 -13.21
C ASP A 18 24.63 -26.90 -13.19
N TYR A 19 23.54 -26.57 -13.89
CA TYR A 19 22.40 -27.49 -14.06
C TYR A 19 22.32 -27.95 -15.51
N GLU A 20 22.64 -29.23 -15.68
CA GLU A 20 22.71 -29.94 -16.94
C GLU A 20 21.34 -30.22 -17.60
N ASP A 21 21.49 -30.29 -18.93
CA ASP A 21 20.69 -30.84 -20.01
C ASP A 21 19.98 -32.19 -19.72
N TYR A 22 18.74 -32.33 -20.21
CA TYR A 22 18.06 -33.62 -20.36
C TYR A 22 17.30 -33.67 -21.68
N ASP A 23 17.97 -34.29 -22.66
CA ASP A 23 17.39 -34.86 -23.87
C ASP A 23 16.68 -36.18 -23.51
N SER A 24 15.42 -36.34 -23.92
CA SER A 24 14.71 -37.62 -23.81
C SER A 24 14.02 -37.94 -25.14
N LEU A 25 14.73 -38.70 -25.97
CA LEU A 25 14.24 -39.34 -27.18
C LEU A 25 13.31 -40.49 -26.79
N ASP A 26 12.03 -40.41 -27.16
CA ASP A 26 11.06 -41.50 -27.01
C ASP A 26 10.99 -42.29 -28.32
N GLU A 27 11.50 -43.51 -28.30
CA GLU A 27 11.46 -44.49 -29.38
C GLU A 27 10.26 -45.42 -29.12
N GLY A 28 9.19 -45.28 -29.91
CA GLY A 28 7.94 -46.05 -29.77
C GLY A 28 7.53 -46.74 -31.07
N SER A 29 7.61 -48.06 -31.05
CA SER A 29 7.43 -49.05 -32.12
C SER A 29 6.06 -49.12 -32.83
N ASP A 30 6.15 -49.55 -34.09
CA ASP A 30 5.12 -49.94 -35.07
C ASP A 30 4.07 -50.97 -34.58
N MET A 31 2.78 -50.73 -34.82
CA MET A 31 1.68 -51.72 -34.72
C MET A 31 0.59 -51.40 -35.76
N ASP A 32 0.63 -52.11 -36.89
CA ASP A 32 -0.43 -52.24 -37.90
C ASP A 32 -1.60 -53.09 -37.37
N TYR A 33 -2.85 -52.64 -37.53
CA TYR A 33 -4.00 -53.50 -37.88
C TYR A 33 -5.26 -52.66 -38.19
N GLY A 34 -5.79 -52.82 -39.41
CA GLY A 34 -7.23 -52.99 -39.63
C GLY A 34 -8.05 -51.77 -40.06
N GLN A 35 -8.34 -51.69 -41.37
CA GLN A 35 -9.51 -50.98 -41.90
C GLN A 35 -10.79 -51.43 -41.17
N THR A 36 -11.52 -50.49 -40.56
CA THR A 36 -12.96 -50.61 -40.35
C THR A 36 -13.63 -49.33 -40.83
N GLU A 37 -14.41 -49.45 -41.89
CA GLU A 37 -15.29 -48.40 -42.39
C GLU A 37 -16.40 -48.09 -41.39
N ASP A 38 -16.81 -46.81 -41.41
CA ASP A 38 -18.07 -46.26 -40.92
C ASP A 38 -18.30 -46.28 -39.40
N LEU A 39 -18.49 -45.09 -38.82
CA LEU A 39 -19.68 -44.71 -38.07
C LEU A 39 -19.50 -43.28 -37.56
N GLY A 40 -20.38 -42.40 -38.02
CA GLY A 40 -20.34 -40.96 -37.81
C GLY A 40 -20.14 -40.53 -36.36
N PHE A 41 -19.13 -39.68 -36.17
CA PHE A 41 -19.14 -38.69 -35.10
C PHE A 41 -19.04 -37.30 -35.71
N SER A 42 -20.15 -36.94 -36.37
CA SER A 42 -20.45 -35.58 -36.78
C SER A 42 -20.47 -34.70 -35.54
N ASP A 43 -19.58 -33.72 -35.50
CA ASP A 43 -19.79 -32.45 -34.83
C ASP A 43 -19.88 -32.50 -33.29
N MET A 44 -18.81 -32.96 -32.62
CA MET A 44 -18.47 -32.28 -31.36
C MET A 44 -17.89 -30.93 -31.76
N ILE A 45 -18.75 -29.91 -31.64
CA ILE A 45 -18.38 -28.51 -31.57
C ILE A 45 -17.04 -28.42 -30.86
N SER A 46 -16.03 -27.98 -31.59
CA SER A 46 -14.77 -27.51 -31.06
C SER A 46 -15.11 -26.42 -30.06
N GLU A 47 -15.34 -26.77 -28.79
CA GLU A 47 -15.06 -25.87 -27.70
C GLU A 47 -13.56 -25.64 -27.79
N THR A 48 -13.19 -24.58 -28.51
CA THR A 48 -11.84 -24.07 -28.61
C THR A 48 -11.36 -23.92 -27.18
N ARG A 49 -10.57 -24.89 -26.69
CA ARG A 49 -10.01 -24.85 -25.34
C ARG A 49 -9.34 -23.49 -25.22
N ARG A 50 -9.88 -22.62 -24.35
CA ARG A 50 -9.27 -21.32 -24.08
C ARG A 50 -7.81 -21.58 -23.76
N LYS A 51 -6.93 -20.87 -24.47
CA LYS A 51 -5.49 -21.04 -24.25
C LYS A 51 -5.20 -20.65 -22.80
N THR A 52 -4.22 -21.30 -22.17
CA THR A 52 -3.88 -21.07 -20.75
C THR A 52 -3.54 -19.60 -20.44
N TYR A 53 -3.20 -18.81 -21.45
CA TYR A 53 -2.91 -17.37 -21.36
C TYR A 53 -4.12 -16.45 -21.64
N GLU A 54 -5.27 -16.99 -22.02
CA GLU A 54 -6.51 -16.23 -22.21
C GLU A 54 -7.18 -16.04 -20.85
N VAL A 55 -6.92 -14.89 -20.24
CA VAL A 55 -7.50 -14.50 -18.94
C VAL A 55 -8.62 -13.51 -19.19
N ASP A 56 -9.78 -13.76 -18.60
CA ASP A 56 -10.87 -12.78 -18.58
C ASP A 56 -10.43 -11.57 -17.73
N PHE A 57 -10.35 -10.39 -18.33
CA PHE A 57 -10.02 -9.15 -17.64
C PHE A 57 -11.09 -8.10 -17.87
N THR A 58 -11.26 -7.20 -16.90
CA THR A 58 -12.13 -6.04 -17.03
C THR A 58 -11.32 -4.79 -16.72
N VAL A 59 -11.47 -3.77 -17.56
CA VAL A 59 -10.81 -2.48 -17.36
C VAL A 59 -11.79 -1.60 -16.60
N LEU A 60 -11.42 -1.21 -15.38
CA LEU A 60 -12.22 -0.33 -14.55
C LEU A 60 -11.75 1.13 -14.73
N PRO A 61 -12.66 2.08 -14.96
CA PRO A 61 -12.31 3.50 -14.95
C PRO A 61 -11.99 3.97 -13.53
N ASN A 62 -11.18 5.03 -13.40
CA ASN A 62 -10.81 5.61 -12.09
C ASN A 62 -12.01 5.92 -11.18
N LYS A 63 -13.14 6.34 -11.77
CA LYS A 63 -14.37 6.60 -11.00
C LYS A 63 -14.91 5.37 -10.28
N GLU A 64 -14.84 4.19 -10.89
CA GLU A 64 -15.31 2.95 -10.28
C GLU A 64 -14.35 2.48 -9.18
N ILE A 65 -13.06 2.70 -9.35
CA ILE A 65 -12.05 2.40 -8.32
C ILE A 65 -12.27 3.29 -7.08
N LEU A 66 -12.49 4.60 -7.28
CA LEU A 66 -12.81 5.52 -6.19
C LEU A 66 -14.13 5.17 -5.50
N ALA A 67 -15.14 4.74 -6.26
CA ALA A 67 -16.40 4.26 -5.71
C ALA A 67 -16.20 2.98 -4.87
N ALA A 68 -15.39 2.02 -5.34
CA ALA A 68 -15.06 0.81 -4.59
C ALA A 68 -14.31 1.13 -3.29
N GLN A 69 -13.33 2.04 -3.35
CA GLN A 69 -12.58 2.53 -2.18
C GLN A 69 -13.49 3.19 -1.14
N SER A 70 -14.36 4.10 -1.58
CA SER A 70 -15.28 4.80 -0.68
C SER A 70 -16.31 3.84 -0.06
N ASN A 71 -16.85 2.90 -0.85
CA ASN A 71 -17.77 1.86 -0.34
C ASN A 71 -17.10 0.97 0.71
N ALA A 72 -15.87 0.52 0.47
CA ALA A 72 -15.12 -0.28 1.44
C ALA A 72 -14.84 0.51 2.73
N SER A 73 -14.46 1.79 2.59
CA SER A 73 -14.20 2.67 3.73
C SER A 73 -15.47 2.95 4.54
N ASN A 74 -16.60 3.19 3.88
CA ASN A 74 -17.91 3.38 4.53
C ASN A 74 -18.38 2.12 5.27
N HIS A 75 -18.19 0.95 4.68
CA HIS A 75 -18.54 -0.31 5.32
C HIS A 75 -17.76 -0.54 6.62
N VAL A 76 -16.43 -0.34 6.58
CA VAL A 76 -15.59 -0.45 7.77
C VAL A 76 -15.90 0.65 8.79
N ALA A 77 -16.11 1.89 8.34
CA ALA A 77 -16.50 2.99 9.20
C ALA A 77 -17.80 2.69 9.97
N GLY A 78 -18.80 2.10 9.30
CA GLY A 78 -20.06 1.71 9.93
C GLY A 78 -19.93 0.60 10.97
N ILE A 79 -19.00 -0.34 10.80
CA ILE A 79 -18.78 -1.44 11.76
C ILE A 79 -17.95 -0.98 12.95
N LEU A 80 -16.86 -0.24 12.71
CA LEU A 80 -15.91 0.16 13.75
C LEU A 80 -16.31 1.46 14.46
N GLY A 81 -17.29 2.21 13.94
CA GLY A 81 -17.73 3.48 14.52
C GLY A 81 -16.70 4.62 14.36
N VAL A 82 -15.82 4.53 13.37
CA VAL A 82 -14.77 5.53 13.09
C VAL A 82 -15.16 6.41 11.89
N SER A 83 -14.48 7.53 11.68
CA SER A 83 -14.71 8.35 10.49
C SER A 83 -14.21 7.64 9.21
N VAL A 84 -14.79 8.01 8.05
CA VAL A 84 -14.45 7.42 6.74
C VAL A 84 -12.95 7.60 6.41
N GLU A 85 -12.38 8.74 6.79
CA GLU A 85 -10.96 9.06 6.60
C GLU A 85 -10.06 8.11 7.42
N GLN A 86 -10.42 7.89 8.69
CA GLN A 86 -9.72 6.96 9.58
C GLN A 86 -9.86 5.51 9.08
N ALA A 87 -11.06 5.10 8.64
CA ALA A 87 -11.29 3.78 8.06
C ALA A 87 -10.45 3.55 6.79
N ALA A 88 -10.35 4.56 5.92
CA ALA A 88 -9.51 4.50 4.72
C ALA A 88 -8.02 4.33 5.09
N THR A 89 -7.54 5.03 6.12
CA THR A 89 -6.16 4.89 6.63
C THR A 89 -5.89 3.52 7.22
N LEU A 90 -6.84 2.97 8.00
CA LEU A 90 -6.76 1.62 8.53
C LEU A 90 -6.72 0.58 7.40
N LEU A 91 -7.61 0.69 6.42
CA LEU A 91 -7.63 -0.19 5.24
C LEU A 91 -6.32 -0.13 4.45
N ARG A 92 -5.72 1.06 4.32
CA ARG A 92 -4.41 1.22 3.69
C ARG A 92 -3.33 0.48 4.46
N ASN A 93 -3.33 0.45 5.80
CA ASN A 93 -2.36 -0.35 6.57
C ASN A 93 -2.56 -1.85 6.34
N PHE A 94 -3.81 -2.30 6.32
CA PHE A 94 -4.20 -3.71 6.13
C PHE A 94 -4.26 -4.18 4.67
N LYS A 95 -3.68 -3.43 3.73
CA LYS A 95 -3.66 -3.76 2.29
C LYS A 95 -5.06 -4.06 1.73
N TRP A 96 -6.07 -3.31 2.17
CA TRP A 96 -7.49 -3.48 1.78
C TRP A 96 -8.14 -4.80 2.20
N ASN A 97 -7.54 -5.55 3.13
CA ASN A 97 -8.19 -6.73 3.71
C ASN A 97 -9.12 -6.32 4.86
N LYS A 98 -10.42 -6.18 4.54
CA LYS A 98 -11.49 -5.79 5.48
C LYS A 98 -11.66 -6.78 6.63
N GLU A 99 -11.58 -8.08 6.36
CA GLU A 99 -11.87 -9.14 7.35
C GLU A 99 -10.77 -9.16 8.40
N ARG A 100 -9.51 -9.23 7.96
CA ARG A 100 -8.35 -9.20 8.85
C ARG A 100 -8.28 -7.91 9.68
N LEU A 101 -8.68 -6.77 9.11
CA LEU A 101 -8.74 -5.51 9.85
C LEU A 101 -9.79 -5.60 10.97
N ILE A 102 -11.00 -6.07 10.68
CA ILE A 102 -12.08 -6.16 11.66
C ILE A 102 -11.72 -7.15 12.77
N GLU A 103 -11.22 -8.33 12.44
CA GLU A 103 -10.79 -9.33 13.42
C GLU A 103 -9.75 -8.75 14.39
N ARG A 104 -8.65 -8.19 13.86
CA ARG A 104 -7.57 -7.65 14.68
C ARG A 104 -7.98 -6.41 15.47
N TYR A 105 -8.86 -5.58 14.93
CA TYR A 105 -9.38 -4.42 15.64
C TYR A 105 -10.28 -4.81 16.81
N MET A 106 -11.03 -5.91 16.67
CA MET A 106 -11.87 -6.44 17.76
C MET A 106 -11.05 -7.14 18.85
N ASP A 107 -9.88 -7.69 18.50
CA ASP A 107 -8.92 -8.24 19.47
C ASP A 107 -8.32 -7.11 20.31
N ASP A 108 -7.59 -6.18 19.68
CA ASP A 108 -6.85 -5.11 20.35
C ASP A 108 -6.90 -3.79 19.55
N PRO A 109 -7.90 -2.92 19.79
CA PRO A 109 -8.09 -1.70 18.99
C PRO A 109 -6.93 -0.71 19.15
N GLN A 110 -6.32 -0.60 20.34
CA GLN A 110 -5.26 0.37 20.63
C GLN A 110 -4.00 0.09 19.80
N GLU A 111 -3.54 -1.16 19.75
CA GLU A 111 -2.36 -1.55 18.99
C GLU A 111 -2.51 -1.23 17.50
N ILE A 112 -3.71 -1.48 16.97
CA ILE A 112 -4.04 -1.24 15.56
C ILE A 112 -4.03 0.26 15.23
N LEU A 113 -4.57 1.08 16.13
CA LEU A 113 -4.60 2.53 15.98
C LEU A 113 -3.20 3.11 16.05
N ASP A 114 -2.37 2.67 17.00
CA ASP A 114 -0.99 3.12 17.16
C ASP A 114 -0.12 2.72 15.97
N HIS A 115 -0.23 1.45 15.53
CA HIS A 115 0.50 0.97 14.35
C HIS A 115 0.05 1.68 13.07
N ALA A 116 -1.23 2.03 12.96
CA ALA A 116 -1.76 2.81 11.86
C ALA A 116 -1.55 4.32 12.00
N GLY A 117 -1.07 4.82 13.14
CA GLY A 117 -0.93 6.26 13.37
C GLY A 117 -2.27 7.00 13.28
N VAL A 118 -3.38 6.33 13.62
CA VAL A 118 -4.73 6.89 13.53
C VAL A 118 -5.12 7.43 14.89
N VAL A 119 -5.24 8.75 15.01
CA VAL A 119 -5.72 9.39 16.23
C VAL A 119 -7.25 9.41 16.22
N LEU A 120 -7.88 8.76 17.20
CA LEU A 120 -9.33 8.81 17.40
C LEU A 120 -9.72 10.14 18.07
N GLY A 121 -10.70 10.83 17.48
CA GLY A 121 -11.24 12.07 18.03
C GLY A 121 -12.04 12.86 17.01
N ASP A 122 -13.03 13.61 17.50
CA ASP A 122 -13.85 14.52 16.71
C ASP A 122 -13.13 15.83 16.33
N ALA A 123 -11.87 15.98 16.77
CA ALA A 123 -11.01 17.07 16.34
C ALA A 123 -10.78 16.94 14.83
N ARG A 124 -11.64 17.59 14.05
CA ARG A 124 -11.50 17.67 12.60
C ARG A 124 -10.29 18.54 12.32
N THR A 125 -9.41 18.04 11.46
CA THR A 125 -8.37 18.89 10.89
C THR A 125 -9.04 20.05 10.18
N ALA A 126 -8.68 21.27 10.56
CA ALA A 126 -9.31 22.47 10.02
C ALA A 126 -8.25 23.49 9.59
N LEU A 127 -8.42 24.00 8.38
CA LEU A 127 -7.81 25.25 7.95
C LEU A 127 -8.51 26.37 8.68
N THR A 128 -7.77 27.08 9.53
CA THR A 128 -8.31 28.16 10.35
C THR A 128 -7.44 29.40 10.26
N GLN A 129 -8.01 30.55 10.64
CA GLN A 129 -7.22 31.77 10.77
C GLN A 129 -6.21 31.61 11.89
N ARG A 130 -5.03 32.21 11.69
CA ARG A 130 -3.94 32.15 12.64
C ARG A 130 -4.34 32.77 13.99
N PRO A 131 -4.18 32.04 15.11
CA PRO A 131 -4.40 32.59 16.45
C PRO A 131 -3.44 33.75 16.74
N GLN A 132 -3.87 34.72 17.56
CA GLN A 132 -3.06 35.90 17.90
C GLN A 132 -1.74 35.58 18.64
N ALA A 133 -1.66 34.42 19.29
CA ALA A 133 -0.48 33.97 20.04
C ALA A 133 0.05 32.64 19.49
N PHE A 134 0.16 32.52 18.16
CA PHE A 134 0.70 31.33 17.50
C PHE A 134 2.04 31.62 16.83
N CYS A 135 3.05 30.81 17.15
CA CYS A 135 4.34 30.78 16.46
C CYS A 135 4.52 29.41 15.81
N CYS A 136 4.86 29.39 14.53
CA CYS A 136 5.07 28.14 13.79
C CYS A 136 6.43 27.52 14.15
N MET A 137 6.46 26.25 14.57
CA MET A 137 7.71 25.59 14.97
C MET A 137 8.65 25.23 13.80
N ILE A 138 8.18 25.35 12.55
CA ILE A 138 8.98 25.05 11.36
C ILE A 138 9.72 26.30 10.87
N CYS A 139 9.00 27.41 10.68
CA CYS A 139 9.57 28.65 10.14
C CYS A 139 9.82 29.74 11.20
N PHE A 140 9.40 29.53 12.45
CA PHE A 140 9.49 30.49 13.56
C PHE A 140 8.80 31.84 13.30
N ASP A 141 7.87 31.88 12.34
CA ASP A 141 7.05 33.07 12.08
C ASP A 141 5.93 33.17 13.14
N ASP A 142 5.83 34.35 13.73
CA ASP A 142 4.86 34.75 14.75
C ASP A 142 3.86 35.81 14.24
N SER A 143 3.91 36.15 12.95
CA SER A 143 2.96 37.09 12.36
C SER A 143 1.52 36.60 12.54
N THR A 144 0.58 37.50 12.82
CA THR A 144 -0.84 37.12 12.95
C THR A 144 -1.54 36.93 11.60
N THR A 145 -0.83 37.18 10.51
CA THR A 145 -1.36 37.11 9.15
C THR A 145 -1.21 35.70 8.62
N GLY A 146 -2.26 35.18 7.99
CA GLY A 146 -2.25 33.88 7.30
C GLY A 146 -3.18 32.85 7.93
N THR A 147 -3.08 31.63 7.42
CA THR A 147 -3.86 30.48 7.85
C THR A 147 -2.95 29.43 8.49
N VAL A 148 -3.53 28.71 9.43
CA VAL A 148 -2.91 27.57 10.10
C VAL A 148 -3.73 26.32 9.82
N LEU A 149 -3.05 25.18 9.89
CA LEU A 149 -3.64 23.87 9.75
C LEU A 149 -3.33 23.07 11.01
N GLY A 150 -4.37 22.64 11.71
CA GLY A 150 -4.25 21.79 12.89
C GLY A 150 -4.58 20.34 12.57
N LEU A 151 -3.68 19.41 12.88
CA LEU A 151 -3.87 17.98 12.70
C LEU A 151 -4.67 17.34 13.83
N ARG A 152 -5.18 16.12 13.60
CA ARG A 152 -5.89 15.33 14.63
C ARG A 152 -5.04 15.03 15.86
N CYS A 153 -3.71 14.98 15.71
CA CYS A 153 -2.76 14.83 16.82
C CYS A 153 -2.60 16.11 17.67
N GLY A 154 -3.24 17.21 17.29
CA GLY A 154 -3.20 18.48 18.02
C GLY A 154 -2.08 19.43 17.59
N HIS A 155 -1.13 18.98 16.75
CA HIS A 155 -0.07 19.83 16.23
C HIS A 155 -0.60 20.78 15.16
N VAL A 156 -0.19 22.05 15.24
CA VAL A 156 -0.64 23.14 14.37
C VAL A 156 0.56 23.76 13.67
N PHE A 157 0.46 23.90 12.35
CA PHE A 157 1.50 24.49 11.52
C PHE A 157 0.95 25.58 10.61
N CYS A 158 1.84 26.46 10.14
CA CYS A 158 1.49 27.44 9.13
C CYS A 158 1.12 26.74 7.82
N HIS A 159 0.10 27.23 7.10
CA HIS A 159 -0.35 26.63 5.83
C HIS A 159 0.80 26.47 4.82
N LEU A 160 1.65 27.50 4.68
CA LEU A 160 2.78 27.49 3.73
C LEU A 160 3.81 26.40 4.08
N CYS A 161 4.12 26.25 5.37
CA CYS A 161 5.04 25.25 5.89
C CYS A 161 4.50 23.85 5.58
N TYR A 162 3.20 23.67 5.77
CA TYR A 162 2.53 22.41 5.52
C TYR A 162 2.47 22.07 4.05
N GLN A 163 2.14 23.05 3.20
CA GLN A 163 2.15 22.91 1.75
C GLN A 163 3.53 22.50 1.25
N TYR A 164 4.58 23.21 1.68
CA TYR A 164 5.96 22.89 1.32
C TYR A 164 6.36 21.47 1.75
N TYR A 165 6.05 21.10 2.99
CA TYR A 165 6.29 19.76 3.51
C TYR A 165 5.60 18.68 2.68
N LEU A 166 4.31 18.83 2.38
CA LEU A 166 3.57 17.86 1.59
C LEU A 166 4.08 17.77 0.16
N THR A 167 4.34 18.91 -0.49
CA THR A 167 4.91 18.92 -1.84
C THR A 167 6.25 18.18 -1.88
N GLN A 168 7.11 18.40 -0.87
CA GLN A 168 8.38 17.71 -0.77
C GLN A 168 8.21 16.19 -0.58
N LYS A 169 7.34 15.77 0.34
CA LYS A 169 7.06 14.35 0.59
C LYS A 169 6.47 13.63 -0.61
N ILE A 170 5.55 14.28 -1.32
CA ILE A 170 4.84 13.67 -2.45
C ILE A 170 5.73 13.65 -3.71
N ILE A 171 6.43 14.75 -4.02
CA ILE A 171 7.16 14.89 -5.29
C ILE A 171 8.60 14.37 -5.18
N GLU A 172 9.34 14.74 -4.13
CA GLU A 172 10.76 14.40 -4.04
C GLU A 172 10.98 13.01 -3.45
N GLU A 173 10.20 12.63 -2.43
CA GLU A 173 10.33 11.33 -1.77
C GLU A 173 9.41 10.24 -2.36
N GLY A 174 8.38 10.63 -3.12
CA GLY A 174 7.39 9.69 -3.67
C GLY A 174 6.51 9.03 -2.60
N GLU A 175 6.42 9.62 -1.41
CA GLU A 175 5.66 9.09 -0.28
C GLU A 175 4.19 9.51 -0.37
N CYS A 176 3.34 8.62 -0.87
CA CYS A 176 1.90 8.89 -1.00
C CYS A 176 1.04 8.10 0.01
N ARG A 177 1.57 6.98 0.53
CA ARG A 177 0.77 6.05 1.35
C ARG A 177 0.76 6.41 2.83
N ARG A 178 1.88 6.96 3.35
CA ARG A 178 2.08 7.16 4.78
C ARG A 178 2.85 8.45 5.08
N ILE A 179 2.20 9.58 4.86
CA ILE A 179 2.73 10.88 5.27
C ILE A 179 2.41 11.09 6.76
N LEU A 180 3.45 11.32 7.56
CA LEU A 180 3.35 11.55 8.99
C LEU A 180 3.25 13.05 9.31
N CYS A 181 2.79 13.35 10.52
CA CYS A 181 2.86 14.68 11.11
C CYS A 181 4.31 15.21 11.08
N PRO A 182 4.54 16.50 10.72
CA PRO A 182 5.88 17.10 10.73
C PRO A 182 6.56 17.15 12.10
N GLU A 183 5.79 17.06 13.19
CA GLU A 183 6.32 17.11 14.55
C GLU A 183 7.20 15.90 14.88
N SER A 184 8.33 16.16 15.55
CA SER A 184 9.26 15.11 15.95
C SER A 184 8.62 14.14 16.96
N GLY A 185 8.75 12.83 16.70
CA GLY A 185 8.18 11.79 17.57
C GLY A 185 6.67 11.57 17.43
N CYS A 186 5.99 12.30 16.53
CA CYS A 186 4.58 12.07 16.25
C CYS A 186 4.39 10.99 15.18
N THR A 187 3.64 9.94 15.49
CA THR A 187 3.34 8.84 14.56
C THR A 187 2.00 9.02 13.82
N ALA A 188 1.33 10.16 14.01
CA ALA A 188 0.03 10.41 13.42
C ALA A 188 0.12 10.55 11.89
N ILE A 189 -0.75 9.84 11.17
CA ILE A 189 -0.89 9.95 9.72
C ILE A 189 -1.74 11.16 9.37
N VAL A 190 -1.36 11.82 8.28
CA VAL A 190 -2.12 12.92 7.67
C VAL A 190 -3.27 12.36 6.83
N ASP A 191 -4.49 12.81 7.09
CA ASP A 191 -5.66 12.42 6.31
C ASP A 191 -5.68 13.03 4.90
N GLU A 192 -6.29 12.32 3.96
CA GLU A 192 -6.39 12.71 2.55
C GLU A 192 -7.03 14.09 2.33
N PRO A 193 -8.14 14.48 2.99
CA PRO A 193 -8.76 15.79 2.77
C PRO A 193 -7.84 16.96 3.10
N ILE A 194 -6.89 16.74 4.01
CA ILE A 194 -5.90 17.74 4.42
C ILE A 194 -4.89 17.96 3.30
N ILE A 195 -4.43 16.86 2.71
CA ILE A 195 -3.49 16.88 1.59
C ILE A 195 -4.13 17.61 0.41
N VAL A 196 -5.40 17.29 0.11
CA VAL A 196 -6.16 17.97 -0.95
C VAL A 196 -6.40 19.45 -0.64
N ALA A 197 -6.62 19.81 0.63
CA ALA A 197 -6.88 21.20 1.02
C ALA A 197 -5.60 22.06 1.06
N ALA A 198 -4.46 21.48 1.38
CA ALA A 198 -3.21 22.20 1.60
C ALA A 198 -2.34 22.31 0.34
N VAL A 199 -2.52 21.45 -0.67
CA VAL A 199 -1.70 21.46 -1.88
C VAL A 199 -2.53 21.82 -3.11
N ALA A 200 -1.92 22.58 -4.03
CA ALA A 200 -2.54 22.94 -5.30
C ALA A 200 -2.82 21.70 -6.17
N PRO A 201 -3.87 21.72 -7.01
CA PRO A 201 -4.26 20.55 -7.81
C PRO A 201 -3.16 20.02 -8.74
N ASP A 202 -2.20 20.88 -9.13
CA ASP A 202 -1.12 20.55 -10.05
C ASP A 202 -0.08 19.56 -9.48
N THR A 203 -0.06 19.34 -8.15
CA THR A 203 0.84 18.38 -7.51
C THR A 203 0.20 17.01 -7.25
N LEU A 204 -1.09 16.85 -7.58
CA LEU A 204 -1.85 15.63 -7.34
C LEU A 204 -2.10 14.80 -8.61
N THR A 205 -1.50 15.22 -9.73
CA THR A 205 -1.55 14.54 -11.05
C THR A 205 -0.34 13.65 -11.24
#